data_AF-A0A960WRJ7-F1
#
_entry.id   AF-A0A960WRJ7-F1
#
_cell.length_a   1.000
_cell.length_b   1.000
_cell.length_c   1.000
_cell.angle_alpha   90.00
_cell.angle_beta   90.00
_cell.angle_gamma   90.00
#
_symmetry.space_group_name_H-M   'P 1'
#
loop_
_entity.id
_entity.type
_entity.pdbx_description
1 polymer ?
#
loop_
_entity_poly.entity_id
_entity_poly.type
_entity_poly.pdbx_seq_one_letter_code
_entity_poly.pdbx_strand_id
1 'polypeptide(L)'
;MHLNCPYCTQILELSPEVLASFAGDPHFPCPACGGRVPVPEMTTPDSAPKRKGRQSLLLPTGGAAGRPSLKASPPKVEPAASARSGAAVFLGMNRNLLILGIAVLLLLGGTGIYLAVSTKGDTHQTREERIREIIRNRYFTDLIASGKTTKKELLALWDIRPYGVGYIGLTGKTGTWDEAADLASGVGATVLRLDPPDAVARTAMLEWLGGFTGELGGETIWLLDHGEPKATAAPTVNRVTTLDRPRRVLLHWDATQTPAP
;
A
#
# COMPACT_ATOMS: atom_id res chain seq x y z
N MET A 1 11.94 -9.31 20.16
CA MET A 1 11.73 -10.63 19.53
C MET A 1 12.09 -10.51 18.06
N HIS A 2 12.74 -11.51 17.47
CA HIS A 2 13.11 -11.52 16.05
C HIS A 2 12.12 -12.39 15.29
N LEU A 3 11.54 -11.85 14.22
CA LEU A 3 10.60 -12.59 13.38
C LEU A 3 10.96 -12.41 11.91
N ASN A 4 11.06 -13.53 11.19
CA ASN A 4 11.35 -13.47 9.76
C ASN A 4 10.08 -13.18 8.99
N CYS A 5 10.09 -12.13 8.17
CA CYS A 5 9.00 -11.87 7.25
C CYS A 5 8.92 -13.01 6.22
N PRO A 6 7.77 -13.70 6.08
CA PRO A 6 7.64 -14.81 5.14
C PRO A 6 7.66 -14.37 3.67
N TYR A 7 7.54 -13.07 3.40
CA TYR A 7 7.47 -12.50 2.05
C TYR A 7 8.79 -11.94 1.53
N CYS A 8 9.61 -11.32 2.39
CA CYS A 8 10.85 -10.65 1.98
C CYS A 8 12.09 -11.10 2.75
N THR A 9 11.94 -12.15 3.58
CA THR A 9 13.01 -12.75 4.41
C THR A 9 13.75 -11.80 5.36
N GLN A 10 13.32 -10.54 5.49
CA GLN A 10 13.88 -9.62 6.46
C GLN A 10 13.58 -10.06 7.88
N ILE A 11 14.58 -9.87 8.75
CA ILE A 11 14.46 -10.05 10.19
C ILE A 11 13.82 -8.78 10.76
N LEU A 12 12.65 -8.93 11.36
CA LEU A 12 11.93 -7.86 12.05
C LEU A 12 12.23 -7.94 13.55
N GLU A 13 12.77 -6.86 14.09
CA GLU A 13 12.94 -6.69 15.53
C GLU A 13 11.69 -6.00 16.11
N LEU A 14 10.87 -6.78 16.82
CA LEU A 14 9.67 -6.27 17.48
C LEU A 14 9.91 -6.17 18.99
N SER A 15 9.63 -5.00 19.56
CA SER A 15 9.62 -4.83 21.01
C SER A 15 8.31 -5.40 21.61
N PRO A 16 8.31 -5.80 22.89
CA PRO A 16 7.10 -6.30 23.57
C PRO A 16 5.94 -5.29 23.55
N GLU A 17 6.25 -4.00 23.62
CA GLU A 17 5.25 -2.91 23.60
C GLU A 17 4.57 -2.80 22.23
N VAL A 18 5.35 -2.99 21.16
CA VAL A 18 4.84 -3.01 19.78
C VAL A 18 3.95 -4.22 19.55
N LEU A 19 4.32 -5.41 20.05
CA LEU A 19 3.48 -6.61 19.98
C LEU A 19 2.16 -6.44 20.74
N ALA A 20 2.19 -5.79 21.92
CA ALA A 20 0.98 -5.50 22.69
C ALA A 20 0.02 -4.55 21.95
N SER A 21 0.55 -3.67 21.09
CA SER A 21 -0.28 -2.78 20.26
C SER A 21 -1.04 -3.50 19.15
N PHE A 22 -0.63 -4.72 18.80
CA PHE A 22 -1.31 -5.58 17.82
C PHE A 22 -2.26 -6.59 18.47
N ALA A 23 -2.53 -6.48 19.77
CA ALA A 23 -3.49 -7.34 20.47
C ALA A 23 -4.90 -7.19 19.86
N GLY A 24 -5.32 -8.18 19.08
CA GLY A 24 -6.62 -8.23 18.41
C GLY A 24 -6.56 -8.28 16.88
N ASP A 25 -5.40 -8.03 16.27
CA ASP A 25 -5.19 -8.18 14.83
C ASP A 25 -4.23 -9.35 14.56
N PRO A 26 -4.65 -10.43 13.86
CA PRO A 26 -3.79 -11.60 13.65
C PRO A 26 -2.58 -11.32 12.76
N HIS A 27 -2.53 -10.17 12.08
CA HIS A 27 -1.44 -9.82 11.17
C HIS A 27 -1.07 -8.33 11.27
N PHE A 28 0.19 -8.02 10.97
CA PHE A 28 0.66 -6.63 10.83
C PHE A 28 1.41 -6.46 9.49
N PRO A 29 1.40 -5.26 8.89
CA PRO A 29 2.13 -5.02 7.64
C PRO A 29 3.64 -4.97 7.89
N CYS A 30 4.41 -5.71 7.10
CA CYS A 30 5.86 -5.64 7.11
C CYS A 30 6.32 -4.24 6.65
N PRO A 31 7.16 -3.52 7.42
CA PRO A 31 7.62 -2.18 7.03
C PRO A 31 8.50 -2.18 5.77
N ALA A 32 9.10 -3.32 5.41
CA ALA A 32 10.01 -3.42 4.28
C ALA A 32 9.32 -3.79 2.96
N CYS A 33 8.30 -4.65 2.99
CA CYS A 33 7.63 -5.14 1.77
C CYS A 33 6.10 -4.94 1.75
N GLY A 34 5.50 -4.48 2.84
CA GLY A 34 4.04 -4.33 2.97
C GLY A 34 3.26 -5.64 3.13
N GLY A 35 3.92 -6.81 3.09
CA GLY A 35 3.29 -8.11 3.27
C GLY A 35 2.70 -8.29 4.68
N ARG A 36 1.59 -9.04 4.80
CA ARG A 36 0.88 -9.25 6.08
C ARG A 36 1.53 -10.35 6.91
N VAL A 37 2.34 -9.96 7.88
CA VAL A 37 3.09 -10.88 8.75
C VAL A 37 2.21 -11.32 9.92
N PRO A 38 2.07 -12.62 10.22
CA PRO A 38 1.29 -13.08 11.35
C PRO A 38 1.94 -12.65 12.67
N VAL A 39 1.13 -12.16 13.61
CA VAL A 39 1.58 -11.85 14.97
C VAL A 39 1.83 -13.18 15.69
N PRO A 40 3.02 -13.42 16.26
CA PRO A 40 3.27 -14.63 17.03
C PRO A 40 2.37 -14.61 18.27
N GLU A 41 1.54 -15.65 18.41
CA GLU A 41 0.73 -15.83 19.61
C GLU A 41 1.66 -15.90 20.82
N MET A 42 1.55 -14.93 21.73
CA MET A 42 2.21 -15.02 23.02
C MET A 42 1.53 -16.13 23.80
N THR A 43 2.06 -17.35 23.73
CA THR A 43 1.66 -18.42 24.63
C THR A 43 2.06 -18.00 26.04
N THR A 44 1.09 -17.54 26.81
CA THR A 44 1.21 -17.46 28.26
C THR A 44 1.46 -18.87 28.80
N PRO A 45 2.47 -19.07 29.65
CA PRO A 45 2.72 -20.38 30.25
C PRO A 45 1.75 -20.55 31.42
N ASP A 46 0.50 -20.91 31.13
CA ASP A 46 -0.34 -21.66 32.07
C ASP A 46 -1.65 -22.07 31.41
N SER A 47 -1.75 -23.35 31.02
CA SER A 47 -2.87 -24.24 31.37
C SER A 47 -2.83 -25.51 30.52
N ALA A 48 -2.71 -26.62 31.23
CA ALA A 48 -2.68 -28.01 30.77
C ALA A 48 -3.81 -28.42 29.80
N PRO A 49 -3.65 -29.53 29.04
CA PRO A 49 -4.59 -29.94 27.99
C PRO A 49 -5.81 -30.66 28.58
N LYS A 50 -7.03 -30.34 28.11
CA LYS A 50 -8.23 -31.15 28.38
C LYS A 50 -8.89 -31.70 27.11
N ARG A 51 -8.90 -33.04 27.09
CA ARG A 51 -9.57 -34.03 26.25
C ARG A 51 -11.00 -33.73 25.76
N LYS A 52 -11.25 -34.20 24.52
CA LYS A 52 -12.41 -34.94 23.96
C LYS A 52 -13.70 -35.14 24.80
N GLY A 53 -14.85 -34.89 24.17
CA GLY A 53 -16.17 -35.53 24.43
C GLY A 53 -17.34 -34.67 23.90
N ARG A 54 -17.95 -34.95 22.74
CA ARG A 54 -19.16 -35.77 22.47
C ARG A 54 -20.53 -35.16 22.94
N GLN A 55 -21.33 -34.74 21.94
CA GLN A 55 -22.77 -34.96 21.68
C GLN A 55 -23.93 -34.63 22.67
N SER A 56 -25.01 -34.10 22.04
CA SER A 56 -26.47 -34.23 22.31
C SER A 56 -27.12 -33.33 23.38
N LEU A 57 -28.07 -32.43 23.03
CA LEU A 57 -29.49 -32.62 22.65
C LEU A 57 -30.37 -32.96 23.87
N LEU A 58 -31.26 -32.03 24.27
CA LEU A 58 -32.65 -32.24 24.75
C LEU A 58 -33.23 -30.99 25.48
N LEU A 59 -34.33 -30.47 24.91
CA LEU A 59 -35.47 -29.86 25.62
C LEU A 59 -36.22 -30.98 26.41
N PRO A 60 -37.04 -30.72 27.46
CA PRO A 60 -38.40 -30.18 27.23
C PRO A 60 -39.17 -29.45 28.38
N THR A 61 -40.16 -28.66 27.94
CA THR A 61 -41.56 -28.44 28.42
C THR A 61 -41.99 -28.03 29.85
N GLY A 62 -42.84 -26.97 29.88
CA GLY A 62 -44.10 -26.86 30.66
C GLY A 62 -44.05 -26.04 31.96
N GLY A 63 -44.99 -25.16 32.33
CA GLY A 63 -46.24 -24.70 31.73
C GLY A 63 -46.97 -23.66 32.63
N ALA A 64 -47.84 -22.87 31.99
CA ALA A 64 -49.12 -22.25 32.42
C ALA A 64 -49.30 -21.37 33.70
N ALA A 65 -49.74 -20.12 33.43
CA ALA A 65 -50.89 -19.36 33.97
C ALA A 65 -50.94 -18.79 35.42
N GLY A 66 -51.18 -17.47 35.51
CA GLY A 66 -51.73 -16.80 36.70
C GLY A 66 -51.46 -15.28 36.79
N ARG A 67 -52.41 -14.45 36.32
CA ARG A 67 -52.56 -12.99 36.62
C ARG A 67 -53.84 -12.83 37.46
N PRO A 68 -54.01 -11.81 38.34
CA PRO A 68 -54.15 -10.41 37.88
C PRO A 68 -53.72 -9.25 38.82
N SER A 69 -53.56 -8.09 38.17
CA SER A 69 -53.80 -6.68 38.60
C SER A 69 -53.21 -6.07 39.87
N LEU A 70 -52.53 -4.90 39.71
CA LEU A 70 -53.00 -3.58 40.19
C LEU A 70 -52.09 -2.41 39.72
N LYS A 71 -52.72 -1.46 38.99
CA LYS A 71 -52.58 0.02 38.97
C LYS A 71 -51.22 0.71 39.17
N ALA A 72 -50.79 1.52 38.18
CA ALA A 72 -50.70 2.98 38.26
C ALA A 72 -50.19 3.60 36.94
N SER A 73 -50.78 4.73 36.54
CA SER A 73 -50.61 5.49 35.29
C SER A 73 -49.66 6.71 35.46
N PRO A 74 -49.28 7.43 34.36
CA PRO A 74 -48.08 8.27 34.20
C PRO A 74 -48.31 9.80 34.38
N PRO A 75 -47.28 10.66 34.20
CA PRO A 75 -47.15 11.52 32.98
C PRO A 75 -45.67 11.69 32.53
N LYS A 76 -45.24 12.04 31.30
CA LYS A 76 -45.56 13.00 30.21
C LYS A 76 -44.94 14.42 30.33
N VAL A 77 -44.13 14.77 29.31
CA VAL A 77 -43.79 16.10 28.70
C VAL A 77 -42.62 16.96 29.25
N GLU A 78 -41.52 16.97 28.47
CA GLU A 78 -40.61 18.04 27.93
C GLU A 78 -40.84 19.56 28.25
N PRO A 79 -40.02 20.53 27.77
CA PRO A 79 -38.55 20.65 27.53
C PRO A 79 -37.97 22.04 27.98
N ALA A 80 -36.63 22.24 28.00
CA ALA A 80 -35.88 23.51 27.76
C ALA A 80 -34.38 23.31 28.12
N ALA A 81 -33.45 23.23 27.18
CA ALA A 81 -32.75 24.34 26.52
C ALA A 81 -31.65 25.04 27.36
N SER A 82 -30.46 25.11 26.73
CA SER A 82 -29.39 26.11 26.91
C SER A 82 -28.17 25.77 27.78
N ALA A 83 -27.14 25.27 27.08
CA ALA A 83 -25.75 25.73 27.04
C ALA A 83 -25.13 26.48 28.24
N ARG A 84 -23.93 25.97 28.62
CA ARG A 84 -22.67 26.62 29.06
C ARG A 84 -22.12 25.94 30.33
N SER A 85 -21.15 25.06 30.16
CA SER A 85 -19.70 25.36 30.15
C SER A 85 -19.09 25.52 31.55
N GLY A 86 -18.14 24.64 31.85
CA GLY A 86 -16.93 25.02 32.56
C GLY A 86 -16.93 24.91 34.08
N ALA A 87 -15.74 24.56 34.58
CA ALA A 87 -15.23 24.89 35.90
C ALA A 87 -15.75 24.08 37.09
N ALA A 88 -15.37 22.79 37.19
CA ALA A 88 -15.31 22.14 38.51
C ALA A 88 -14.35 20.93 38.61
N VAL A 89 -13.20 20.91 37.91
CA VAL A 89 -12.10 19.98 38.28
C VAL A 89 -10.75 20.66 38.06
N PHE A 90 -10.56 21.86 38.61
CA PHE A 90 -9.24 22.50 38.67
C PHE A 90 -9.06 23.19 40.02
N LEU A 91 -8.88 22.41 41.09
CA LEU A 91 -8.25 22.91 42.30
C LEU A 91 -7.27 21.84 42.79
N GLY A 92 -6.01 21.96 42.34
CA GLY A 92 -4.90 21.17 42.89
C GLY A 92 -4.06 20.38 41.90
N MET A 93 -4.01 20.73 40.61
CA MET A 93 -3.01 20.15 39.71
C MET A 93 -1.73 20.98 39.71
N ASN A 94 -0.68 20.35 40.21
CA ASN A 94 0.70 20.80 40.28
C ASN A 94 1.12 21.53 38.99
N ARG A 95 1.80 22.67 39.09
CA ARG A 95 2.21 23.52 37.94
C ARG A 95 2.93 22.73 36.85
N ASN A 96 3.63 21.68 37.24
CA ASN A 96 4.32 20.74 36.36
C ASN A 96 3.37 19.89 35.49
N LEU A 97 2.21 19.49 36.01
CA LEU A 97 1.20 18.73 35.24
C LEU A 97 0.49 19.61 34.20
N LEU A 98 0.29 20.89 34.50
CA LEU A 98 -0.31 21.84 33.56
C LEU A 98 0.67 22.17 32.42
N ILE A 99 1.96 22.32 32.74
CA ILE A 99 3.02 22.47 31.73
C ILE A 99 3.15 21.20 30.88
N LEU A 100 3.06 20.01 31.49
CA LEU A 100 3.10 18.74 30.75
C LEU A 100 1.90 18.61 29.81
N GLY A 101 0.70 18.97 30.26
CA GLY A 101 -0.52 18.95 29.45
C GLY A 101 -0.45 19.89 28.25
N ILE A 102 0.09 21.09 28.42
CA ILE A 102 0.30 22.04 27.32
C ILE A 102 1.40 21.55 26.37
N ALA A 103 2.49 20.99 26.89
CA ALA A 103 3.56 20.43 26.05
C ALA A 103 3.07 19.24 25.21
N VAL A 104 2.24 18.35 25.79
CA VAL A 104 1.62 17.24 25.07
C VAL A 104 0.63 17.74 24.02
N LEU A 105 -0.18 18.77 24.32
CA LEU A 105 -1.07 19.40 23.34
C LEU A 105 -0.31 20.12 22.21
N LEU A 106 0.85 20.73 22.50
CA LEU A 106 1.72 21.34 21.49
C LEU A 106 2.47 20.29 20.66
N LEU A 107 2.86 19.16 21.27
CA LEU A 107 3.48 18.04 20.54
C LEU A 107 2.48 17.35 19.64
N LEU A 108 1.26 17.09 20.12
CA LEU A 108 0.17 16.47 19.34
C LEU A 108 -0.42 17.43 18.30
N GLY A 109 -0.60 18.70 18.66
CA GLY A 109 -1.02 19.75 17.71
C GLY A 109 0.07 20.05 16.68
N GLY A 110 1.33 20.05 17.09
CA GLY A 110 2.50 20.21 16.22
C GLY A 110 2.71 19.02 15.29
N THR A 111 2.48 17.78 15.74
CA THR A 111 2.49 16.60 14.86
C THR A 111 1.28 16.54 13.95
N GLY A 112 0.09 16.97 14.41
CA GLY A 112 -1.10 17.10 13.56
C GLY A 112 -0.93 18.15 12.46
N ILE A 113 -0.35 19.31 12.79
CA ILE A 113 0.02 20.33 11.80
C ILE A 113 1.18 19.86 10.93
N TYR A 114 2.20 19.17 11.46
CA TYR A 114 3.28 18.58 10.67
C TYR A 114 2.78 17.51 9.70
N LEU A 115 1.79 16.70 10.07
CA LEU A 115 1.16 15.73 9.18
C LEU A 115 0.21 16.38 8.16
N ALA A 116 -0.45 17.48 8.53
CA ALA A 116 -1.27 18.28 7.62
C ALA A 116 -0.43 19.15 6.66
N VAL A 117 0.76 19.59 7.10
CA VAL A 117 1.74 20.40 6.35
C VAL A 117 2.77 19.53 5.64
N SER A 118 2.96 18.27 6.03
CA SER A 118 3.48 17.22 5.15
C SER A 118 2.43 16.83 4.11
N THR A 119 1.83 17.84 3.49
CA THR A 119 1.74 17.89 2.04
C THR A 119 2.95 17.12 1.48
N LYS A 120 2.81 16.01 0.76
CA LYS A 120 2.23 15.99 -0.59
C LYS A 120 2.53 17.30 -1.35
N GLY A 121 3.71 17.87 -1.09
CA GLY A 121 4.27 19.00 -1.80
C GLY A 121 4.62 18.49 -3.18
N ASP A 122 3.66 18.70 -4.08
CA ASP A 122 3.78 18.49 -5.51
C ASP A 122 4.26 17.07 -5.88
N THR A 123 3.31 16.14 -6.01
CA THR A 123 3.58 14.77 -6.48
C THR A 123 4.29 14.77 -7.83
N HIS A 124 4.17 15.83 -8.64
CA HIS A 124 4.96 16.03 -9.84
C HIS A 124 6.43 16.38 -9.53
N GLN A 125 6.69 17.28 -8.58
CA GLN A 125 8.05 17.69 -8.23
C GLN A 125 8.83 16.55 -7.55
N THR A 126 8.20 15.83 -6.62
CA THR A 126 8.81 14.65 -5.96
C THR A 126 9.13 13.53 -6.97
N ARG A 127 8.29 13.39 -7.99
CA ARG A 127 8.43 12.38 -9.04
C ARG A 127 9.50 12.75 -10.05
N GLU A 128 9.50 13.98 -10.57
CA GLU A 128 10.56 14.44 -11.46
C GLU A 128 11.93 14.37 -10.80
N GLU A 129 12.01 14.66 -9.49
CA GLU A 129 13.24 14.50 -8.72
C GLU A 129 13.68 13.04 -8.65
N ARG A 130 12.75 12.10 -8.39
CA ARG A 130 13.05 10.66 -8.42
C ARG A 130 13.55 10.21 -9.80
N ILE A 131 12.89 10.63 -10.87
CA ILE A 131 13.33 10.29 -12.23
C ILE A 131 14.70 10.89 -12.52
N ARG A 132 14.95 12.15 -12.12
CA ARG A 132 16.27 12.78 -12.24
C ARG A 132 17.34 12.00 -11.47
N GLU A 133 17.04 11.53 -10.28
CA GLU A 133 17.96 10.71 -9.48
C GLU A 133 18.29 9.40 -10.19
N ILE A 134 17.28 8.71 -10.72
CA ILE A 134 17.46 7.45 -11.46
C ILE A 134 18.29 7.66 -12.74
N ILE A 135 17.99 8.69 -13.52
CA ILE A 135 18.71 9.00 -14.77
C ILE A 135 20.19 9.33 -14.52
N ARG A 136 20.55 9.80 -13.32
CA ARG A 136 21.95 10.07 -12.95
C ARG A 136 22.78 8.82 -12.66
N ASN A 137 22.19 7.62 -12.71
CA ASN A 137 22.95 6.39 -12.60
C ASN A 137 23.91 6.22 -13.80
N ARG A 138 24.88 5.32 -13.65
CA ARG A 138 25.84 5.03 -14.71
C ARG A 138 25.18 4.56 -16.01
N TYR A 139 24.20 3.67 -15.90
CA TYR A 139 23.52 3.07 -17.06
C TYR A 139 22.88 4.11 -17.99
N PHE A 140 22.01 4.97 -17.46
CA PHE A 140 21.35 6.01 -18.25
C PHE A 140 22.33 7.11 -18.66
N THR A 141 23.37 7.38 -17.88
CA THR A 141 24.44 8.29 -18.29
C THR A 141 25.16 7.78 -19.54
N ASP A 142 25.51 6.49 -19.58
CA ASP A 142 26.15 5.85 -20.74
C ASP A 142 25.18 5.78 -21.94
N LEU A 143 23.89 5.54 -21.69
CA LEU A 143 22.86 5.52 -22.73
C LEU A 143 22.64 6.91 -23.36
N ILE A 144 22.70 7.97 -22.55
CA ILE A 144 22.68 9.36 -23.04
C ILE A 144 23.97 9.70 -23.79
N ALA A 145 25.14 9.31 -23.25
CA ALA A 145 26.44 9.59 -23.86
C ALA A 145 26.60 8.91 -25.23
N SER A 146 26.06 7.70 -25.39
CA SER A 146 26.03 6.97 -26.67
C SER A 146 25.04 7.53 -27.70
N GLY A 147 24.22 8.53 -27.34
CA GLY A 147 23.24 9.13 -28.23
C GLY A 147 21.98 8.28 -28.47
N LYS A 148 21.80 7.17 -27.73
CA LYS A 148 20.61 6.30 -27.85
C LYS A 148 19.34 6.90 -27.24
N THR A 149 19.49 7.87 -26.34
CA THR A 149 18.36 8.65 -25.82
C THR A 149 18.85 10.03 -25.37
N THR A 150 17.92 10.92 -25.07
CA THR A 150 18.20 12.20 -24.44
C THR A 150 17.65 12.28 -23.02
N LYS A 151 18.27 13.11 -22.18
CA LYS A 151 17.74 13.42 -20.83
C LYS A 151 16.30 13.92 -20.90
N LYS A 152 15.95 14.67 -21.95
CA LYS A 152 14.60 15.21 -22.18
C LYS A 152 13.58 14.09 -22.42
N GLU A 153 13.94 13.08 -23.21
CA GLU A 153 13.07 11.91 -23.46
C GLU A 153 12.81 11.11 -22.19
N LEU A 154 13.87 10.82 -21.42
CA LEU A 154 13.73 10.09 -20.15
C LEU A 154 12.89 10.88 -19.12
N LEU A 155 13.02 12.21 -19.09
CA LEU A 155 12.16 13.06 -18.24
C LEU A 155 10.72 13.20 -18.75
N ALA A 156 10.45 12.88 -20.03
CA ALA A 156 9.09 12.86 -20.57
C ALA A 156 8.33 11.57 -20.19
N LEU A 157 9.01 10.60 -19.58
CA LEU A 157 8.37 9.42 -19.01
C LEU A 157 7.51 9.81 -17.82
N TRP A 158 6.41 9.09 -17.66
CA TRP A 158 5.62 9.14 -16.45
C TRP A 158 6.53 8.64 -15.32
N ASP A 159 6.90 7.37 -15.25
CA ASP A 159 7.70 6.89 -14.12
C ASP A 159 8.85 6.01 -14.62
N ILE A 160 9.87 5.86 -13.80
CA ILE A 160 10.97 4.89 -13.99
C ILE A 160 11.25 4.28 -12.64
N ARG A 161 11.31 2.95 -12.56
CA ARG A 161 11.66 2.23 -11.34
C ARG A 161 12.63 1.08 -11.63
N PRO A 162 13.54 0.76 -10.70
CA PRO A 162 14.36 -0.42 -10.82
C PRO A 162 13.50 -1.68 -10.76
N TYR A 163 13.84 -2.67 -11.59
CA TYR A 163 13.23 -4.00 -11.56
C TYR A 163 14.25 -5.04 -12.01
N GLY A 164 14.48 -6.07 -11.18
CA GLY A 164 15.49 -7.08 -11.44
C GLY A 164 16.87 -6.44 -11.66
N VAL A 165 17.47 -6.73 -12.82
CA VAL A 165 18.77 -6.20 -13.26
C VAL A 165 18.66 -4.92 -14.10
N GLY A 166 17.47 -4.37 -14.29
CA GLY A 166 17.21 -3.27 -15.20
C GLY A 166 16.24 -2.24 -14.65
N TYR A 167 15.58 -1.54 -15.57
CA TYR A 167 14.60 -0.50 -15.25
C TYR A 167 13.33 -0.71 -16.06
N ILE A 168 12.19 -0.46 -15.43
CA ILE A 168 10.90 -0.38 -16.08
C ILE A 168 10.38 1.04 -15.96
N GLY A 169 9.90 1.59 -17.06
CA GLY A 169 9.30 2.92 -17.07
C GLY A 169 7.96 2.94 -17.80
N LEU A 170 7.17 3.97 -17.51
CA LEU A 170 5.87 4.18 -18.13
C LEU A 170 5.92 5.45 -18.97
N THR A 171 5.38 5.41 -20.19
CA THR A 171 5.31 6.59 -21.04
C THR A 171 4.36 7.65 -20.46
N GLY A 172 4.74 8.93 -20.57
CA GLY A 172 3.86 10.05 -20.17
C GLY A 172 2.62 10.15 -21.05
N LYS A 173 2.79 9.91 -22.36
CA LYS A 173 1.75 10.00 -23.39
C LYS A 173 1.19 8.63 -23.74
N THR A 174 -0.08 8.62 -24.15
CA THR A 174 -0.72 7.48 -24.79
C THR A 174 -0.41 7.46 -26.28
N GLY A 175 -0.32 6.27 -26.86
CA GLY A 175 -0.08 6.08 -28.30
C GLY A 175 -0.61 4.73 -28.78
N THR A 176 -0.62 4.54 -30.09
CA THR A 176 -0.91 3.23 -30.72
C THR A 176 0.22 2.24 -30.44
N TRP A 177 0.02 0.97 -30.78
CA TRP A 177 1.08 -0.04 -30.64
C TRP A 177 2.33 0.29 -31.47
N ASP A 178 2.15 0.77 -32.69
CA ASP A 178 3.29 1.08 -33.57
C ASP A 178 4.07 2.29 -33.04
N GLU A 179 3.37 3.34 -32.60
CA GLU A 179 3.99 4.49 -31.93
C GLU A 179 4.71 4.09 -30.64
N ALA A 180 4.17 3.12 -29.90
CA ALA A 180 4.77 2.57 -28.70
C ALA A 180 6.08 1.83 -28.99
N ALA A 181 6.09 0.99 -30.02
CA ALA A 181 7.25 0.23 -30.44
C ALA A 181 8.36 1.14 -30.98
N ASP A 182 7.99 2.13 -31.81
CA ASP A 182 8.90 3.15 -32.33
C ASP A 182 9.52 3.97 -31.19
N LEU A 183 8.71 4.40 -30.22
CA LEU A 183 9.19 5.12 -29.06
C LEU A 183 10.15 4.28 -28.22
N ALA A 184 9.82 3.01 -27.97
CA ALA A 184 10.69 2.10 -27.21
C ALA A 184 12.07 2.00 -27.86
N SER A 185 12.10 1.73 -29.17
CA SER A 185 13.34 1.67 -29.95
C SER A 185 14.12 2.99 -29.91
N GLY A 186 13.42 4.12 -30.08
CA GLY A 186 14.00 5.46 -30.10
C GLY A 186 14.65 5.91 -28.78
N VAL A 187 14.27 5.31 -27.64
CA VAL A 187 14.88 5.60 -26.32
C VAL A 187 15.81 4.48 -25.82
N GLY A 188 16.21 3.58 -26.72
CA GLY A 188 17.06 2.43 -26.38
C GLY A 188 16.41 1.45 -25.40
N ALA A 189 15.08 1.37 -25.41
CA ALA A 189 14.29 0.45 -24.61
C ALA A 189 13.63 -0.63 -25.47
N THR A 190 12.99 -1.58 -24.81
CA THR A 190 12.04 -2.51 -25.41
C THR A 190 10.68 -2.33 -24.75
N VAL A 191 9.59 -2.67 -25.43
CA VAL A 191 8.30 -2.81 -24.74
C VAL A 191 8.42 -3.95 -23.72
N LEU A 192 7.94 -3.74 -22.49
CA LEU A 192 8.01 -4.73 -21.43
C LEU A 192 7.38 -6.04 -21.87
N ARG A 193 8.10 -7.14 -21.65
CA ARG A 193 7.64 -8.49 -21.98
C ARG A 193 7.25 -9.27 -20.72
N LEU A 194 6.12 -9.98 -20.80
CA LEU A 194 5.52 -10.85 -19.78
C LEU A 194 5.74 -12.33 -20.10
N ASP A 195 6.83 -12.65 -20.77
CA ASP A 195 7.25 -14.01 -21.11
C ASP A 195 8.54 -14.44 -20.40
N PRO A 196 8.70 -14.24 -19.07
CA PRO A 196 9.85 -14.80 -18.40
C PRO A 196 9.80 -16.34 -18.47
N PRO A 197 10.98 -17.00 -18.53
CA PRO A 197 11.07 -18.43 -18.78
C PRO A 197 10.47 -19.30 -17.68
N ASP A 198 10.34 -18.75 -16.46
CA ASP A 198 9.79 -19.46 -15.30
C ASP A 198 8.53 -18.78 -14.73
N ALA A 199 7.62 -19.62 -14.21
CA ALA A 199 6.33 -19.17 -13.69
C ALA A 199 6.44 -18.32 -12.41
N VAL A 200 7.52 -18.47 -11.65
CA VAL A 200 7.76 -17.74 -10.41
C VAL A 200 8.11 -16.28 -10.73
N ALA A 201 9.04 -16.06 -11.67
CA ALA A 201 9.41 -14.76 -12.21
C ALA A 201 8.23 -14.07 -12.87
N ARG A 202 7.38 -14.82 -13.60
CA ARG A 202 6.13 -14.26 -14.14
C ARG A 202 5.21 -13.74 -13.05
N THR A 203 5.03 -14.52 -11.99
CA THR A 203 4.19 -14.14 -10.86
C THR A 203 4.75 -12.91 -10.14
N ALA A 204 6.07 -12.88 -9.88
CA ALA A 204 6.74 -11.73 -9.27
C ALA A 204 6.65 -10.46 -10.15
N MET A 205 6.79 -10.59 -11.47
CA MET A 205 6.58 -9.48 -12.41
C MET A 205 5.15 -8.95 -12.35
N LEU A 206 4.15 -9.83 -12.37
CA LEU A 206 2.74 -9.44 -12.31
C LEU A 206 2.39 -8.76 -10.98
N GLU A 207 2.92 -9.25 -9.86
CA GLU A 207 2.76 -8.64 -8.53
C GLU A 207 3.41 -7.25 -8.49
N TRP A 208 4.65 -7.15 -8.97
CA TRP A 208 5.35 -5.87 -9.07
C TRP A 208 4.59 -4.88 -9.96
N LEU A 209 4.08 -5.33 -11.11
CA LEU A 209 3.25 -4.52 -11.99
C LEU A 209 1.94 -4.11 -11.32
N GLY A 210 1.30 -4.97 -10.54
CA GLY A 210 0.12 -4.61 -9.76
C GLY A 210 0.40 -3.44 -8.81
N GLY A 211 1.57 -3.46 -8.14
CA GLY A 211 2.02 -2.34 -7.30
C GLY A 211 2.37 -1.08 -8.10
N PHE A 212 3.10 -1.24 -9.21
CA PHE A 212 3.51 -0.12 -10.08
C PHE A 212 2.32 0.58 -10.75
N THR A 213 1.36 -0.20 -11.21
CA THR A 213 0.23 0.27 -12.01
C THR A 213 -1.02 0.55 -11.18
N GLY A 214 -1.10 0.09 -9.92
CA GLY A 214 -2.21 0.40 -9.02
C GLY A 214 -2.44 1.91 -8.82
N GLU A 215 -1.40 2.71 -9.02
CA GLU A 215 -1.45 4.18 -9.01
C GLU A 215 -2.16 4.79 -10.25
N LEU A 216 -2.38 4.00 -11.32
CA LEU A 216 -2.94 4.45 -12.59
C LEU A 216 -4.48 4.37 -12.67
N GLY A 217 -5.16 4.05 -11.57
CA GLY A 217 -6.61 4.22 -11.45
C GLY A 217 -7.47 3.45 -12.46
N GLY A 218 -6.99 2.30 -12.96
CA GLY A 218 -7.73 1.49 -13.93
C GLY A 218 -7.36 1.73 -15.40
N GLU A 219 -6.36 2.56 -15.69
CA GLU A 219 -5.85 2.72 -17.05
C GLU A 219 -5.34 1.39 -17.62
N THR A 220 -5.50 1.23 -18.94
CA THR A 220 -4.94 0.10 -19.69
C THR A 220 -3.62 0.49 -20.31
N ILE A 221 -2.65 -0.43 -20.27
CA ILE A 221 -1.28 -0.19 -20.73
C ILE A 221 -0.83 -1.27 -21.71
N TRP A 222 0.06 -0.88 -22.62
CA TRP A 222 0.70 -1.76 -23.58
C TRP A 222 1.85 -2.55 -22.96
N LEU A 223 1.87 -3.85 -23.26
CA LEU A 223 2.95 -4.78 -22.98
C LEU A 223 3.00 -5.89 -24.05
N LEU A 224 4.07 -6.69 -24.04
CA LEU A 224 4.18 -7.93 -24.81
C LEU A 224 3.91 -9.12 -23.90
N ASP A 225 3.08 -10.08 -24.32
CA ASP A 225 2.89 -11.35 -23.61
C ASP A 225 3.00 -12.47 -24.63
N HIS A 226 4.05 -13.29 -24.50
CA HIS A 226 4.44 -14.29 -25.50
C HIS A 226 4.69 -13.73 -26.90
N GLY A 227 5.32 -12.54 -26.98
CA GLY A 227 5.64 -11.88 -28.26
C GLY A 227 4.45 -11.18 -28.94
N GLU A 228 3.25 -11.28 -28.39
CA GLU A 228 2.07 -10.61 -28.90
C GLU A 228 1.77 -9.33 -28.11
N PRO A 229 1.39 -8.22 -28.79
CA PRO A 229 0.91 -7.01 -28.13
C PRO A 229 -0.34 -7.30 -27.31
N LYS A 230 -0.33 -6.91 -26.03
CA LYS A 230 -1.52 -6.99 -25.16
C LYS A 230 -1.74 -5.72 -24.37
N ALA A 231 -3.02 -5.41 -24.19
CA ALA A 231 -3.47 -4.40 -23.26
C ALA A 231 -3.86 -5.06 -21.93
N THR A 232 -3.26 -4.59 -20.84
CA THR A 232 -3.63 -4.99 -19.48
C THR A 232 -4.23 -3.81 -18.74
N ALA A 233 -5.30 -4.04 -17.97
CA ALA A 233 -5.75 -3.07 -16.98
C ALA A 233 -4.88 -3.17 -15.72
N ALA A 234 -4.78 -2.07 -14.98
CA ALA A 234 -4.29 -2.07 -13.62
C ALA A 234 -5.48 -2.10 -12.64
N PRO A 235 -5.40 -2.75 -11.46
CA PRO A 235 -4.40 -3.69 -10.97
C PRO A 235 -4.70 -5.16 -11.34
N THR A 236 -5.85 -5.41 -11.96
CA THR A 236 -6.20 -6.74 -12.48
C THR A 236 -5.63 -6.88 -13.87
N VAL A 237 -4.67 -7.79 -14.05
CA VAL A 237 -4.16 -8.23 -15.36
C VAL A 237 -5.24 -9.05 -16.08
N ASN A 238 -6.39 -8.41 -16.28
CA ASN A 238 -7.47 -8.87 -17.10
C ASN A 238 -7.11 -8.42 -18.52
N ARG A 239 -6.94 -9.41 -19.39
CA ARG A 239 -6.67 -9.18 -20.81
C ARG A 239 -7.80 -8.35 -21.41
N VAL A 240 -7.47 -7.18 -21.94
CA VAL A 240 -8.41 -6.38 -22.70
C VAL A 240 -8.18 -6.69 -24.17
N THR A 241 -9.21 -7.20 -24.85
CA THR A 241 -9.14 -7.66 -26.25
C THR A 241 -9.22 -6.52 -27.27
N THR A 242 -9.51 -5.28 -26.85
CA THR A 242 -9.63 -4.14 -27.75
C THR A 242 -8.28 -3.47 -27.99
N LEU A 243 -7.54 -3.92 -28.99
CA LEU A 243 -6.20 -3.39 -29.31
C LEU A 243 -6.21 -1.96 -29.92
N ASP A 244 -7.36 -1.45 -30.38
CA ASP A 244 -7.38 -0.25 -31.23
C ASP A 244 -7.25 1.11 -30.52
N ARG A 245 -7.16 1.14 -29.18
CA ARG A 245 -7.15 2.40 -28.43
C ARG A 245 -5.72 2.84 -28.03
N PRO A 246 -5.40 4.14 -28.14
CA PRO A 246 -4.14 4.68 -27.63
C PRO A 246 -4.00 4.45 -26.13
N ARG A 247 -2.82 3.98 -25.71
CA ARG A 247 -2.51 3.64 -24.31
C ARG A 247 -1.08 4.02 -23.96
N ARG A 248 -0.81 4.13 -22.67
CA ARG A 248 0.57 4.23 -22.18
C ARG A 248 1.27 2.89 -22.35
N VAL A 249 2.59 2.93 -22.37
CA VAL A 249 3.43 1.78 -22.69
C VAL A 249 4.41 1.57 -21.55
N LEU A 250 4.58 0.31 -21.16
CA LEU A 250 5.67 -0.06 -20.28
C LEU A 250 6.92 -0.32 -21.12
N LEU A 251 7.98 0.42 -20.81
CA LEU A 251 9.30 0.31 -21.40
C LEU A 251 10.22 -0.43 -20.45
N HIS A 252 11.11 -1.25 -20.99
CA HIS A 252 12.11 -2.01 -20.25
C HIS A 252 13.50 -1.74 -20.81
N TRP A 253 14.40 -1.36 -19.91
CA TRP A 253 15.84 -1.20 -20.15
C TRP A 253 16.59 -2.30 -19.42
N ASP A 254 17.26 -3.16 -20.17
CA ASP A 254 18.10 -4.22 -19.63
C ASP A 254 19.51 -3.70 -19.35
N ALA A 255 19.82 -3.41 -18.07
CA ALA A 255 21.12 -2.87 -17.72
C ALA A 255 22.27 -3.90 -17.75
N THR A 256 21.99 -5.17 -18.04
CA THR A 256 23.04 -6.15 -18.34
C THR A 256 23.62 -5.96 -19.74
N GLN A 257 22.83 -5.38 -20.65
CA GLN A 257 23.25 -5.01 -21.98
C GLN A 257 23.91 -3.63 -21.90
N THR A 258 25.19 -3.60 -21.52
CA THR A 258 25.96 -2.35 -21.58
C THR A 258 25.93 -1.85 -23.03
N PRO A 259 25.49 -0.61 -23.31
CA PRO A 259 25.51 -0.09 -24.67
C PRO A 259 26.95 -0.12 -25.19
N ALA A 260 27.16 -0.74 -26.35
CA ALA A 260 28.45 -0.70 -27.03
C ALA A 260 28.85 0.76 -27.25
N PRO A 261 30.13 1.12 -27.01
CA PRO A 261 30.64 2.48 -27.18
C PRO A 261 30.57 2.94 -28.64
#